data_AF-A0A0N0N8K5-F1
#
_entry.id   AF-A0A0N0N8K5-F1
#
_cell.length_a   1.000
_cell.length_b   1.000
_cell.length_c   1.000
_cell.angle_alpha   90.00
_cell.angle_beta   90.00
_cell.angle_gamma   90.00
#
_symmetry.space_group_name_H-M   'P 1'
#
loop_
_entity.id
_entity.type
_entity.pdbx_description
1 polymer ?
#
loop_
_entity_poly.entity_id
_entity_poly.type
_entity_poly.pdbx_seq_one_letter_code
_entity_poly.pdbx_strand_id
1 'polypeptide(L)' 'MLWHCARGCGAEGSKRYPTAQDAERFARAFDREDQADLGRRAPLGLLPLRLLRAWRLRHRKQAGGEPRDASLPP' A
#
# COMPACT_ATOMS: atom_id res chain seq x y z
N MET A 1 -14.39 -13.06 16.46
CA MET A 1 -13.34 -13.37 15.45
C MET A 1 -12.31 -12.24 15.48
N LEU A 2 -11.02 -12.59 15.53
CA LEU A 2 -9.88 -11.67 15.44
C LEU A 2 -9.18 -11.93 14.11
N TRP A 3 -8.64 -10.91 13.47
CA TRP A 3 -7.86 -11.05 12.24
C TRP A 3 -6.67 -10.10 12.28
N HIS A 4 -5.56 -10.54 11.68
CA HIS A 4 -4.35 -9.74 11.49
C HIS A 4 -3.97 -9.73 10.01
N CYS A 5 -3.38 -8.64 9.53
CA CYS A 5 -2.93 -8.55 8.16
C CYS A 5 -1.68 -9.41 7.95
N ALA A 6 -1.79 -10.42 7.09
CA ALA A 6 -0.67 -11.30 6.73
C ALA A 6 0.51 -10.56 6.07
N ARG A 7 0.31 -9.33 5.55
CA ARG A 7 1.38 -8.51 4.94
C ARG A 7 2.26 -7.79 5.97
N GLY A 8 2.01 -7.94 7.28
CA GLY A 8 2.82 -7.32 8.32
C GLY A 8 2.69 -5.79 8.39
N CYS A 9 1.65 -5.20 7.81
CA CYS A 9 1.43 -3.75 7.84
C CYS A 9 0.80 -3.24 9.15
N GLY A 10 0.68 -4.11 10.17
CA GLY A 10 0.10 -3.77 11.48
C GLY A 10 -1.42 -3.57 11.48
N ALA A 11 -2.11 -3.82 10.37
CA ALA A 11 -3.57 -3.75 10.34
C ALA A 11 -4.16 -5.01 10.98
N GLU A 12 -5.00 -4.83 11.99
CA GLU A 12 -5.68 -5.91 12.70
C GLU A 12 -7.07 -5.44 13.13
N GLY A 13 -7.93 -6.39 13.49
CA GLY A 13 -9.28 -6.05 13.93
C GLY A 13 -10.04 -7.21 14.54
N SER A 14 -11.19 -6.87 15.12
CA SER A 14 -12.12 -7.84 15.69
C SER A 14 -13.51 -7.65 15.10
N LYS A 15 -14.20 -8.76 14.84
CA LYS A 15 -15.61 -8.80 14.43
C LYS A 15 -16.38 -9.73 15.34
N ARG A 16 -17.50 -9.24 15.87
CA ARG A 16 -18.47 -10.05 16.62
C ARG A 16 -19.56 -10.53 15.69
N TYR A 17 -19.95 -11.78 15.90
CA TYR A 17 -21.03 -12.43 15.18
C TYR A 17 -22.12 -12.82 16.19
N PRO A 18 -23.39 -12.92 15.75
CA PRO A 18 -24.49 -13.28 16.63
C PRO A 18 -24.34 -14.69 17.22
N THR A 19 -23.70 -15.61 16.49
CA THR A 19 -23.47 -16.99 16.93
C THR A 19 -22.00 -17.40 16.79
N ALA A 20 -21.59 -18.36 17.61
CA ALA A 20 -20.24 -18.95 17.52
C ALA A 20 -20.04 -19.70 16.20
N GLN A 21 -21.09 -20.35 15.71
CA GLN A 21 -21.08 -21.13 14.47
C GLN A 21 -20.85 -20.24 13.24
N ASP A 22 -21.43 -19.03 13.23
CA ASP A 22 -21.14 -18.02 12.21
C ASP A 22 -19.68 -17.56 12.28
N ALA A 23 -19.17 -17.28 13.48
CA ALA A 23 -17.78 -16.87 13.67
C ALA A 23 -16.80 -17.93 13.12
N GLU A 24 -17.04 -19.21 13.37
CA GLU A 24 -16.21 -20.30 12.84
C GLU A 24 -16.31 -20.43 11.32
N ARG A 25 -17.52 -20.34 10.76
CA ARG A 25 -17.73 -20.42 9.31
C ARG A 25 -16.95 -19.32 8.58
N PHE A 26 -17.03 -18.09 9.07
CA PHE A 26 -16.32 -16.97 8.46
C PHE A 26 -14.82 -17.01 8.71
N ALA A 27 -14.37 -17.47 9.88
CA ALA A 27 -12.94 -17.67 10.14
C ALA A 27 -12.32 -18.67 9.15
N ARG A 28 -12.95 -19.82 8.94
CA ARG A 28 -12.48 -20.85 7.99
C ARG A 28 -12.46 -20.38 6.54
N ALA A 29 -13.38 -19.49 6.16
CA ALA A 29 -13.39 -18.90 4.82
C ALA A 29 -12.26 -17.87 4.66
N PHE A 30 -11.94 -17.12 5.72
CA PHE A 30 -10.86 -16.13 5.71
C PHE A 30 -9.46 -16.77 5.75
N ASP A 31 -9.33 -17.92 6.41
CA ASP A 31 -8.05 -18.66 6.50
C ASP A 31 -7.66 -19.36 5.20
N ARG A 32 -8.61 -19.63 4.29
CA ARG A 32 -8.38 -20.44 3.09
C ARG A 32 -8.09 -19.56 1.87
N GLU A 33 -6.92 -19.77 1.27
CA GLU A 33 -6.50 -19.39 -0.10
C GLU A 33 -6.21 -17.91 -0.44
N ASP A 34 -6.64 -16.92 0.33
CA ASP A 34 -6.37 -15.51 -0.02
C ASP A 34 -4.85 -15.17 -0.03
N GLN A 35 -4.04 -15.89 0.77
CA GLN A 35 -2.58 -15.71 0.80
C GLN A 35 -1.88 -16.05 -0.53
N ALA A 36 -2.42 -16.95 -1.34
CA ALA A 36 -1.80 -17.36 -2.61
C ALA A 36 -2.09 -16.39 -3.77
N ASP A 37 -3.22 -15.67 -3.72
CA ASP A 37 -3.70 -14.81 -4.82
C ASP A 37 -3.49 -13.30 -4.55
N LEU A 38 -3.29 -12.88 -3.29
CA LEU A 38 -3.08 -11.47 -2.90
C LEU A 38 -1.86 -10.79 -3.55
N GLY A 39 -0.88 -11.56 -4.05
CA GLY A 39 0.26 -11.06 -4.81
C GLY A 39 0.19 -11.31 -6.33
N ARG A 40 -0.70 -12.22 -6.78
CA ARG A 40 -0.64 -12.76 -8.14
C ARG A 40 -1.38 -11.93 -9.18
N ARG A 41 -2.36 -11.12 -8.75
CA ARG A 41 -3.16 -10.25 -9.66
C ARG A 41 -2.66 -8.80 -9.80
N ALA A 42 -1.56 -8.42 -9.15
CA ALA A 42 -1.15 -7.01 -9.10
C ALA A 42 0.22 -6.63 -9.70
N PRO A 43 0.80 -7.29 -10.73
CA PRO A 43 2.00 -6.74 -11.35
C PRO A 43 1.72 -5.49 -12.21
N LEU A 44 0.50 -5.31 -12.72
CA LEU A 44 0.16 -4.22 -13.66
C LEU A 44 -0.76 -3.11 -13.09
N GLY A 45 -1.53 -3.39 -12.03
CA GLY A 45 -2.49 -2.42 -11.47
C GLY A 45 -1.88 -1.19 -10.77
N LEU A 46 -0.57 -1.21 -10.51
CA LEU A 46 0.13 -0.13 -9.81
C LEU A 46 0.98 0.77 -10.72
N LEU A 47 0.94 0.54 -12.04
CA LEU A 47 1.67 1.38 -13.00
C LEU A 47 1.32 2.88 -12.89
N PRO A 48 0.03 3.28 -12.77
CA PRO A 48 -0.33 4.69 -12.65
C PRO A 48 0.28 5.35 -11.40
N LEU A 49 0.30 4.63 -10.28
CA LEU A 49 0.87 5.12 -9.02
C LEU A 49 2.40 5.24 -9.10
N ARG A 50 3.07 4.30 -9.79
CA ARG A 50 4.52 4.33 -10.03
C ARG A 50 4.92 5.54 -10.87
N LEU A 51 4.17 5.86 -11.94
CA LEU A 51 4.39 7.06 -12.76
C LEU A 51 4.23 8.35 -11.96
N LEU A 52 3.16 8.46 -11.18
CA LEU A 52 2.89 9.65 -10.35
C LEU A 52 3.98 9.86 -9.27
N ARG A 53 4.53 8.79 -8.70
CA ARG A 53 5.66 8.88 -7.76
C ARG A 53 6.94 9.33 -8.45
N ALA A 54 7.25 8.78 -9.62
CA ALA A 54 8.45 9.17 -10.39
C ALA A 54 8.41 10.64 -10.81
N TRP A 55 7.24 11.13 -11.26
CA TRP A 55 7.06 12.54 -11.62
C TRP A 55 7.28 13.49 -10.44
N ARG A 56 6.72 13.17 -9.26
CA ARG A 56 6.92 13.97 -8.03
C ARG A 56 8.39 14.02 -7.59
N LEU A 57 9.12 12.91 -7.70
CA LEU A 57 10.55 12.87 -7.35
C LEU A 57 11.40 13.72 -8.31
N ARG A 58 11.06 13.74 -9.60
CA ARG A 58 11.75 14.58 -10.59
C ARG A 58 11.49 16.07 -10.37
N HIS A 59 10.25 16.47 -10.07
CA HIS A 59 9.93 17.86 -9.75
C HIS A 59 10.66 18.37 -8.50
N ARG A 60 10.80 17.53 -7.47
CA ARG A 60 11.58 17.90 -6.28
C ARG A 60 13.07 18.11 -6.56
N LYS A 61 13.65 17.36 -7.49
CA LYS A 61 15.05 17.59 -7.93
C LYS A 61 15.21 18.90 -8.71
N GLN A 62 14.23 19.29 -9.51
CA GLN A 62 14.27 20.55 -10.27
C GLN A 62 14.09 21.77 -9.35
N ALA A 63 13.26 21.66 -8.31
CA ALA A 63 13.10 22.73 -7.31
C ALA A 63 14.33 22.90 -6.39
N GLY A 64 15.27 21.95 -6.37
CA GLY A 64 16.53 22.04 -5.62
C GLY A 64 17.73 22.46 -6.46
N GLY A 65 17.53 22.78 -7.74
CA GLY A 65 18.58 23.17 -8.69
C GLY A 65 18.36 24.57 -9.23
N GLU A 66 18.27 25.57 -8.34
CA GLU A 66 18.43 26.96 -8.75
C GLU A 66 19.94 27.29 -8.71
N PRO A 67 20.62 27.49 -9.86
CA PRO A 67 21.95 28.03 -9.85
C PRO A 67 21.84 29.51 -9.45
N ARG A 68 22.34 29.85 -8.25
CA ARG A 68 22.62 31.24 -7.88
C ARG A 68 23.85 31.68 -8.66
N ASP A 69 23.69 31.87 -9.96
CA ASP A 69 24.61 32.66 -10.75
C ASP A 69 24.20 34.12 -10.56
N ALA A 70 24.60 34.69 -9.42
CA ALA A 70 24.59 36.12 -9.19
C ALA A 70 25.98 36.65 -9.56
N SER A 71 26.31 36.56 -10.85
CA SER A 71 27.36 37.37 -11.45
C SER A 71 26.80 38.78 -11.66
N LEU A 72 27.30 39.76 -10.90
CA LEU A 72 27.18 41.18 -11.26
C LEU A 72 28.58 41.70 -11.63
N PRO A 73 28.77 42.39 -12.78
CA PRO A 73 30.05 42.95 -13.23
C PRO A 73 30.30 44.36 -12.59
N PRO A 74 31.46 45.02 -12.85
CA PRO A 74 32.34 45.69 -11.88
C PRO A 74 31.79 46.92 -11.16
#